data_AF-A0A538TIF0-F1
#
_entry.id   AF-A0A538TIF0-F1
#
_cell.length_a   1.000
_cell.length_b   1.000
_cell.length_c   1.000
_cell.angle_alpha   90.00
_cell.angle_beta   90.00
_cell.angle_gamma   90.00
#
_symmetry.space_group_name_H-M   'P 1'
#
loop_
_entity.id
_entity.type
_entity.pdbx_description
1 polymer ?
#
loop_
_entity_poly.entity_id
_entity_poly.type
_entity_poly.pdbx_seq_one_letter_code
_entity_poly.pdbx_strand_id
1 'polypeptide(L)'
;MPSGSEPIFAQRYHKPEGRDRKLYCIDGQVFGVLRVWPARTYEEKLGEPFTVTAELRDIALRCGEVFGIDLFGLDVIESNGKAYVVDVSSFPGFKGVPDAALRLAEYIYSAADRALEERGPVAVPREKVSA
;
A
#
# COMPACT_ATOMS: atom_id res chain seq x y z
N MET A 1 -4.72 -14.51 -27.06
CA MET A 1 -5.51 -13.33 -26.62
C MET A 1 -6.43 -13.80 -25.50
N PRO A 2 -6.66 -12.99 -24.45
CA PRO A 2 -7.76 -13.27 -23.53
C PRO A 2 -9.07 -13.40 -24.32
N SER A 3 -10.09 -14.05 -23.77
CA SER A 3 -11.33 -14.48 -24.46
C SER A 3 -12.24 -13.35 -25.00
N GLY A 4 -11.71 -12.14 -25.19
CA GLY A 4 -12.34 -11.03 -25.91
C GLY A 4 -13.48 -10.33 -25.17
N SER A 5 -13.83 -10.77 -23.96
CA SER A 5 -14.98 -10.27 -23.19
C SER A 5 -14.62 -9.43 -21.97
N GLU A 6 -13.34 -9.31 -21.63
CA GLU A 6 -12.89 -8.46 -20.52
C GLU A 6 -12.73 -7.00 -20.95
N PRO A 7 -13.14 -6.04 -20.10
CA PRO A 7 -12.98 -4.62 -20.39
C PRO A 7 -11.49 -4.26 -20.46
N ILE A 8 -11.13 -3.44 -21.45
CA ILE A 8 -9.78 -2.90 -21.60
C ILE A 8 -9.75 -1.48 -21.06
N PHE A 9 -8.80 -1.19 -20.17
CA PHE A 9 -8.48 0.16 -19.75
C PHE A 9 -7.36 0.74 -20.61
N ALA A 10 -7.60 1.91 -21.21
CA ALA A 10 -6.60 2.65 -21.95
C ALA A 10 -6.52 4.08 -21.42
N GLN A 11 -5.31 4.59 -21.24
CA GLN A 11 -5.06 5.94 -20.76
C GLN A 11 -4.09 6.67 -21.69
N ARG A 12 -4.07 8.01 -21.58
CA ARG A 12 -3.04 8.82 -22.25
C ARG A 12 -1.66 8.41 -21.75
N TYR A 13 -0.73 8.22 -22.67
CA TYR A 13 0.66 7.95 -22.33
C TYR A 13 1.34 9.24 -21.81
N HIS A 14 1.86 9.17 -20.60
CA HIS A 14 2.70 10.20 -19.99
C HIS A 14 4.13 9.64 -19.89
N LYS A 15 5.08 10.28 -20.57
CA LYS A 15 6.48 9.82 -20.58
C LYS A 15 7.07 9.98 -19.17
N PRO A 16 7.52 8.91 -18.50
CA PRO A 16 8.10 8.99 -17.16
C PRO A 16 9.40 9.79 -17.12
N GLU A 17 9.56 10.57 -16.07
CA GLU A 17 10.81 11.23 -15.70
C GLU A 17 11.54 10.41 -14.63
N GLY A 18 12.67 9.80 -15.01
CA GLY A 18 13.48 9.01 -14.09
C GLY A 18 12.92 7.62 -13.79
N ARG A 19 13.07 7.20 -12.53
CA ARG A 19 12.68 5.87 -12.03
C ARG A 19 11.23 5.88 -11.53
N ASP A 20 10.59 4.72 -11.57
CA ASP A 20 9.23 4.55 -11.07
C ASP A 20 9.17 4.88 -9.57
N ARG A 21 8.16 5.67 -9.18
CA ARG A 21 7.93 6.04 -7.79
C ARG A 21 6.84 5.16 -7.22
N LYS A 22 7.21 4.30 -6.28
CA LYS A 22 6.25 3.52 -5.50
C LYS A 22 6.07 4.16 -4.13
N LEU A 23 4.84 4.48 -3.80
CA LEU A 23 4.46 4.92 -2.47
C LEU A 23 3.85 3.75 -1.71
N TYR A 24 4.14 3.65 -0.43
CA TYR A 24 3.58 2.66 0.47
C TYR A 24 2.96 3.35 1.66
N CYS A 25 1.73 2.99 1.99
CA CYS A 25 1.00 3.52 3.13
C CYS A 25 0.78 2.42 4.16
N ILE A 26 1.18 2.70 5.39
CA ILE A 26 0.93 1.85 6.56
C ILE A 26 0.40 2.77 7.64
N ASP A 27 -0.89 2.67 7.97
CA ASP A 27 -1.51 3.43 9.06
C ASP A 27 -1.30 4.96 8.95
N GLY A 28 -1.54 5.51 7.75
CA GLY A 28 -1.32 6.93 7.46
C GLY A 28 0.15 7.37 7.35
N GLN A 29 1.12 6.48 7.61
CA GLN A 29 2.53 6.72 7.33
C GLN A 29 2.82 6.43 5.86
N VAL A 30 3.46 7.37 5.16
CA VAL A 30 3.75 7.26 3.72
C VAL A 30 5.25 7.13 3.49
N PHE A 31 5.65 6.08 2.77
CA PHE A 31 7.03 5.74 2.44
C PHE A 31 7.23 5.74 0.93
N GLY A 32 8.33 6.33 0.47
CA GLY A 32 8.68 6.40 -0.95
C GLY A 32 9.83 5.46 -1.31
N VAL A 33 9.65 4.67 -2.37
CA VAL A 33 10.68 3.79 -2.94
C VAL A 33 10.78 4.01 -4.45
N LEU A 34 11.97 4.37 -4.93
CA LEU A 34 12.31 4.45 -6.35
C LEU A 34 12.70 3.07 -6.87
N ARG A 35 12.20 2.69 -8.05
CA ARG A 35 12.52 1.40 -8.67
C ARG A 35 12.87 1.51 -10.14
N VAL A 36 13.72 0.60 -10.58
CA VAL A 36 13.91 0.33 -12.00
C VAL A 36 12.74 -0.51 -12.51
N TRP A 37 12.29 -0.23 -13.73
CA TRP A 37 11.24 -1.00 -14.39
C TRP A 37 11.71 -1.54 -15.75
N PRO A 38 11.46 -2.83 -16.05
CA PRO A 38 10.92 -3.85 -15.15
C PRO A 38 11.98 -4.38 -14.15
N ALA A 39 11.60 -4.53 -12.88
CA ALA A 39 12.45 -5.17 -11.87
C ALA A 39 12.51 -6.69 -12.08
N ARG A 40 13.72 -7.25 -12.17
CA ARG A 40 14.02 -8.66 -12.42
C ARG A 40 14.57 -9.37 -11.18
N THR A 41 15.32 -8.67 -10.33
CA THR A 41 15.90 -9.26 -9.10
C THR A 41 15.13 -8.84 -7.84
N TYR A 42 15.49 -9.42 -6.69
CA TYR A 42 14.93 -9.00 -5.41
C TYR A 42 15.46 -7.62 -4.99
N GLU A 43 16.74 -7.37 -5.23
CA GLU A 43 17.43 -6.11 -4.93
C GLU A 43 16.80 -4.95 -5.73
N GLU A 44 16.50 -5.18 -7.01
CA GLU A 44 15.78 -4.20 -7.84
C GLU A 44 14.35 -3.92 -7.32
N LYS A 45 13.72 -4.90 -6.66
CA LYS A 45 12.43 -4.72 -5.98
C LYS A 45 12.56 -4.06 -4.61
N LEU A 46 13.71 -4.07 -3.96
CA LEU A 46 13.91 -3.27 -2.75
C LEU A 46 13.98 -1.79 -3.11
N GLY A 47 14.64 -1.46 -4.22
CA GLY A 47 14.74 -0.10 -4.71
C GLY A 47 15.52 0.82 -3.75
N GLU A 48 15.36 2.12 -3.93
CA GLU A 48 16.02 3.14 -3.11
C GLU A 48 14.98 4.04 -2.44
N PRO A 49 15.11 4.35 -1.14
CA PRO A 49 14.19 5.25 -0.47
C PRO A 49 14.29 6.66 -1.05
N PHE A 50 13.17 7.38 -1.07
CA PHE A 50 13.16 8.81 -1.40
C PHE A 50 12.27 9.61 -0.44
N THR A 51 12.57 10.89 -0.31
CA THR A 51 11.75 11.82 0.48
C THR A 51 10.43 12.08 -0.22
N VAL A 52 9.33 11.62 0.37
CA VAL A 52 7.97 11.85 -0.14
C VAL A 52 7.65 13.35 -0.01
N THR A 53 7.27 13.98 -1.11
CA THR A 53 6.87 15.39 -1.12
C THR A 53 5.51 15.57 -0.45
N ALA A 54 5.18 16.80 -0.04
CA ALA A 54 3.87 17.11 0.54
C ALA A 54 2.72 16.76 -0.43
N GLU A 55 2.89 17.02 -1.74
CA GLU A 55 1.92 16.67 -2.78
C GLU A 55 1.71 15.15 -2.88
N LEU A 56 2.80 14.37 -2.95
CA LEU A 56 2.70 12.91 -3.05
C LEU A 56 2.08 12.30 -1.78
N ARG A 57 2.35 12.88 -0.61
CA ARG A 57 1.73 12.47 0.65
C ARG A 57 0.22 12.76 0.64
N ASP A 58 -0.20 13.96 0.23
CA ASP A 58 -1.62 14.32 0.12
C ASP A 58 -2.37 13.38 -0.83
N ILE A 59 -1.82 13.14 -2.02
CA ILE A 59 -2.38 12.19 -2.99
C ILE A 59 -2.55 10.81 -2.36
N ALA A 60 -1.52 10.30 -1.70
CA ALA A 60 -1.54 8.97 -1.10
C ALA A 60 -2.63 8.85 -0.02
N LEU A 61 -2.71 9.82 0.91
CA LEU A 61 -3.71 9.81 1.98
C LEU A 61 -5.14 9.89 1.43
N ARG A 62 -5.38 10.74 0.43
CA ARG A 62 -6.69 10.84 -0.23
C ARG A 62 -7.09 9.56 -0.96
N CYS A 63 -6.13 8.82 -1.53
CA CYS A 63 -6.41 7.49 -2.06
C CYS A 63 -6.86 6.53 -0.95
N GLY A 64 -6.16 6.51 0.19
CA GLY A 64 -6.55 5.70 1.35
C GLY A 64 -7.97 6.00 1.82
N GLU A 65 -8.32 7.28 1.94
CA GLU A 65 -9.67 7.74 2.32
C GLU A 65 -10.74 7.28 1.32
N VAL A 66 -10.50 7.43 0.02
CA VAL A 66 -11.46 7.06 -1.03
C VAL A 66 -11.70 5.55 -1.09
N PHE A 67 -10.66 4.75 -0.87
CA PHE A 67 -10.77 3.29 -0.88
C PHE A 67 -11.15 2.69 0.47
N GLY A 68 -11.08 3.46 1.55
CA GLY A 68 -11.31 2.96 2.92
C GLY A 68 -10.27 1.92 3.34
N ILE A 69 -9.00 2.13 2.99
CA ILE A 69 -7.89 1.20 3.29
C ILE A 69 -6.70 1.93 3.91
N ASP A 70 -6.08 1.30 4.91
CA ASP A 70 -4.92 1.84 5.63
C ASP A 70 -3.59 1.19 5.24
N LEU A 71 -3.66 0.03 4.58
CA LEU A 71 -2.50 -0.76 4.13
C LEU A 71 -2.52 -0.92 2.60
N PHE A 72 -1.73 -0.11 1.90
CA PHE A 72 -1.74 -0.11 0.44
C PHE A 72 -0.45 0.43 -0.16
N GLY A 73 -0.31 0.28 -1.47
CA GLY A 73 0.75 0.93 -2.24
C GLY A 73 0.19 1.61 -3.48
N LEU A 74 0.87 2.65 -3.94
CA LEU A 74 0.56 3.38 -5.16
C LEU A 74 1.76 3.36 -6.09
N ASP A 75 1.50 3.22 -7.39
CA ASP A 75 2.49 3.50 -8.42
C ASP A 75 2.23 4.89 -9.01
N VAL A 76 3.27 5.71 -9.04
CA VAL A 76 3.22 7.10 -9.49
C VAL A 76 4.27 7.34 -10.57
N ILE A 77 3.84 7.99 -11.65
CA ILE A 77 4.70 8.49 -12.71
C ILE A 77 4.77 10.01 -12.58
N GLU A 78 5.98 10.57 -12.62
CA GLU A 78 6.17 12.01 -12.84
C GLU A 78 6.38 12.29 -14.33
N SER A 79 5.70 13.31 -14.85
CA SER A 79 5.83 13.74 -16.24
C SER A 79 5.52 15.23 -16.37
N ASN A 80 6.47 16.00 -16.92
CA ASN A 80 6.45 17.47 -17.00
C ASN A 80 6.20 18.13 -15.63
N GLY A 81 6.87 17.63 -14.58
CA GLY A 81 6.73 18.16 -13.22
C GLY A 81 5.36 17.88 -12.56
N LYS A 82 4.54 16.99 -13.12
CA LYS A 82 3.25 16.59 -12.56
C LYS A 82 3.22 15.11 -12.21
N ALA A 83 2.66 14.77 -11.05
CA ALA A 83 2.45 13.41 -10.60
C ALA A 83 1.15 12.80 -11.18
N TYR A 84 1.22 11.52 -11.57
CA TYR A 84 0.11 10.71 -12.06
C TYR A 84 0.09 9.37 -11.34
N VAL A 85 -0.98 9.08 -10.60
CA VAL A 85 -1.21 7.75 -10.02
C VAL A 85 -1.69 6.82 -11.13
N VAL A 86 -1.05 5.66 -11.28
CA VAL A 86 -1.36 4.69 -12.34
C VAL A 86 -1.85 3.34 -11.81
N ASP A 87 -1.52 2.99 -10.57
CA ASP A 87 -2.02 1.79 -9.90
C ASP A 87 -2.16 2.02 -8.39
N VAL A 88 -3.14 1.33 -7.79
CA VAL A 88 -3.28 1.21 -6.34
C VAL A 88 -3.48 -0.25 -6.00
N SER A 89 -2.59 -0.78 -5.17
CA SER A 89 -2.60 -2.17 -4.72
C SER A 89 -2.95 -2.25 -3.24
N SER A 90 -4.02 -2.97 -2.90
CA SER A 90 -4.36 -3.28 -1.49
C SER A 90 -3.41 -4.34 -0.93
N PHE A 91 -2.80 -4.07 0.23
CA PHE A 91 -1.91 -5.00 0.92
C PHE A 91 -0.74 -5.56 0.04
N PRO A 92 0.14 -4.70 -0.50
CA PRO A 92 1.29 -5.15 -1.28
C PRO A 92 2.38 -5.74 -0.39
N GLY A 93 3.52 -6.12 -0.96
CA GLY A 93 4.66 -6.65 -0.19
C GLY A 93 5.57 -5.63 0.48
N PHE A 94 5.23 -4.33 0.51
CA PHE A 94 5.96 -3.24 1.20
C PHE A 94 7.50 -3.22 1.06
N LYS A 95 8.03 -3.71 -0.07
CA LYS A 95 9.49 -3.88 -0.26
C LYS A 95 10.19 -2.52 -0.33
N GLY A 96 11.29 -2.38 0.41
CA GLY A 96 12.04 -1.12 0.53
C GLY A 96 11.56 -0.20 1.66
N VAL A 97 10.45 -0.53 2.32
CA VAL A 97 10.01 0.19 3.53
C VAL A 97 10.84 -0.29 4.73
N PRO A 98 11.49 0.62 5.49
CA PRO A 98 12.21 0.26 6.71
C PRO A 98 11.28 -0.38 7.75
N ASP A 99 11.70 -1.52 8.29
CA ASP A 99 10.98 -2.28 9.32
C ASP A 99 9.53 -2.64 8.94
N ALA A 100 9.25 -2.81 7.64
CA ALA A 100 7.90 -3.05 7.12
C ALA A 100 7.14 -4.14 7.88
N ALA A 101 7.81 -5.28 8.17
CA ALA A 101 7.19 -6.39 8.88
C ALA A 101 6.76 -6.01 10.31
N LEU A 102 7.58 -5.23 11.03
CA LEU A 102 7.27 -4.78 12.38
C LEU A 102 6.08 -3.81 12.36
N ARG A 103 6.11 -2.82 11.47
CA ARG A 103 5.00 -1.84 11.31
C ARG A 103 3.68 -2.51 10.96
N LEU A 104 3.73 -3.51 10.08
CA LEU A 104 2.56 -4.30 9.72
C LEU A 104 2.04 -5.11 10.91
N ALA A 105 2.93 -5.74 11.68
CA ALA A 105 2.54 -6.47 12.87
C ALA A 105 1.87 -5.52 13.90
N GLU A 106 2.48 -4.37 14.19
CA GLU A 106 1.93 -3.34 15.08
C GLU A 106 0.55 -2.87 14.64
N TYR A 107 0.38 -2.58 13.34
CA TYR A 107 -0.93 -2.20 12.79
C TYR A 107 -1.97 -3.31 12.96
N ILE A 108 -1.62 -4.57 12.64
CA ILE A 108 -2.55 -5.71 12.75
C ILE A 108 -2.96 -5.94 14.20
N TYR A 109 -2.02 -5.88 15.15
CA TYR A 109 -2.33 -5.97 16.58
C TYR A 109 -3.28 -4.85 17.01
N SER A 110 -2.96 -3.61 16.66
CA SER A 110 -3.81 -2.45 16.99
C SER A 110 -5.21 -2.56 16.38
N ALA A 111 -5.31 -3.07 15.15
CA ALA A 111 -6.60 -3.31 14.50
C ALA A 111 -7.41 -4.43 15.18
N ALA A 112 -6.73 -5.48 15.66
CA ALA A 112 -7.37 -6.55 16.42
C ALA A 112 -7.90 -6.05 17.77
N ASP A 113 -7.12 -5.22 18.48
CA ASP A 113 -7.53 -4.62 19.75
C ASP A 113 -8.78 -3.75 19.57
N ARG A 114 -8.80 -2.87 18.56
CA ARG A 114 -10.00 -2.08 18.21
C ARG A 114 -11.21 -2.96 17.90
N ALA A 115 -11.02 -4.02 17.12
CA ALA A 115 -12.09 -4.93 16.78
C ALA A 115 -12.65 -5.69 18.00
N LEU A 116 -11.84 -5.96 19.03
CA LEU A 116 -12.30 -6.55 20.28
C LEU A 116 -13.07 -5.54 21.14
N GLU A 117 -12.60 -4.29 21.21
CA GLU A 117 -13.30 -3.20 21.90
C GLU A 117 -14.68 -2.93 21.29
N GLU A 118 -14.76 -2.87 19.96
CA GLU A 118 -16.02 -2.65 19.22
C GLU A 118 -17.02 -3.80 19.36
N ARG A 119 -16.52 -5.05 19.42
CA ARG A 119 -17.38 -6.24 19.58
C ARG A 119 -17.88 -6.42 21.01
N GLY A 120 -17.30 -5.72 22.00
CA GLY A 120 -17.55 -5.97 23.42
C GLY A 120 -16.99 -7.33 23.88
N PRO A 121 -17.11 -7.68 25.18
CA PRO A 121 -16.56 -8.92 25.70
C PRO A 121 -17.19 -10.15 25.02
N VAL A 122 -16.36 -10.93 24.33
CA VAL A 122 -16.74 -12.26 23.85
C VAL A 122 -16.99 -13.13 25.09
N ALA A 123 -18.24 -13.58 25.27
CA ALA A 123 -18.55 -14.55 26.31
C ALA A 123 -17.73 -15.82 26.09
N VAL A 124 -16.71 -16.04 26.92
CA VAL A 124 -15.95 -17.29 26.92
C VAL A 124 -16.89 -18.39 27.42
N PRO A 125 -17.15 -19.45 26.63
CA PRO A 125 -17.93 -20.58 27.13
C PRO A 125 -17.21 -21.17 28.34
N ARG A 126 -17.87 -21.14 29.51
CA ARG A 126 -17.36 -21.86 30.68
C ARG A 126 -17.40 -23.36 30.34
N GLU A 127 -16.24 -24.00 30.21
CA GLU A 127 -16.17 -25.45 30.19
C GLU A 127 -16.83 -25.97 31.48
N LYS A 128 -17.83 -26.84 31.32
CA LYS A 128 -18.39 -27.58 32.44
C LYS A 128 -17.33 -28.60 32.86
N VAL A 129 -16.63 -28.31 33.95
CA VAL A 129 -15.87 -29.33 34.67
C VAL A 129 -16.89 -30.30 35.25
N SER A 130 -17.01 -31.48 34.64
CA SER A 130 -17.72 -32.62 35.20
C SER A 130 -16.86 -33.24 36.30
N ALA A 131 -17.42 -33.30 37.51
CA ALA A 131 -16.90 -34.01 38.67
C ALA A 131 -17.07 -35.53 38.54
#